data_AF-A0AAW6XMM0-F1
#
_entry.id   AF-A0AAW6XMM0-F1
#
_cell.length_a   1.000
_cell.length_b   1.000
_cell.length_c   1.000
_cell.angle_alpha   90.00
_cell.angle_beta   90.00
_cell.angle_gamma   90.00
#
_symmetry.space_group_name_H-M   'P 1'
#
loop_
_entity.id
_entity.type
_entity.pdbx_description
1 polymer ?
#
loop_
_entity_poly.entity_id
_entity_poly.type
_entity_poly.pdbx_seq_one_letter_code
_entity_poly.pdbx_strand_id
1 'polypeptide(L)' 'RDNIRIIIMAKLGENTPHIIDATVDFMASSQAFREYLKKLPPDNTIPPALTDEHVPLYIRRLEYYRLLYRPKQTESY' A
#
# COMPACT_ATOMS: atom_id res chain seq x y z
N ARG A 1 -19.48 6.76 18.50
CA ARG A 1 -18.36 6.61 17.53
C ARG A 1 -18.75 5.70 16.36
N ASP A 2 -19.92 5.06 16.44
CA ASP A 2 -20.35 3.97 15.55
C ASP A 2 -21.13 4.44 14.31
N ASN A 3 -21.74 5.63 14.38
CA ASN A 3 -22.51 6.17 13.25
C ASN A 3 -21.66 6.60 12.05
N ILE A 4 -20.39 6.94 12.26
CA ILE A 4 -19.48 7.33 11.15
C ILE A 4 -19.15 6.11 10.28
N ARG A 5 -18.97 4.93 10.89
CA ARG A 5 -18.69 3.68 10.16
C ARG A 5 -19.88 3.24 9.30
N ILE A 6 -21.11 3.42 9.80
CA ILE A 6 -22.34 3.09 9.06
C ILE A 6 -22.57 4.05 7.88
N ILE A 7 -22.32 5.35 8.05
CA ILE A 7 -22.49 6.34 6.97
C ILE A 7 -21.47 6.12 5.85
N ILE A 8 -20.22 5.75 6.19
CA ILE A 8 -19.19 5.39 5.20
C ILE A 8 -19.63 4.14 4.42
N MET A 9 -20.07 3.07 5.09
CA MET A 9 -20.58 1.86 4.42
C MET A 9 -21.81 2.11 3.54
N ALA A 10 -22.76 2.93 3.99
CA ALA A 10 -23.99 3.21 3.25
C ALA A 10 -23.77 4.09 2.00
N LYS A 11 -22.74 4.94 1.99
CA LYS A 11 -22.43 5.82 0.84
C LYS A 11 -21.54 5.14 -0.22
N LEU A 12 -20.84 4.06 0.14
CA LEU A 12 -19.80 3.43 -0.69
C LEU A 12 -20.27 2.24 -1.54
N GLY A 13 -21.52 1.80 -1.41
CA GLY A 13 -22.02 0.48 -1.84
C GLY A 13 -21.85 0.06 -3.31
N GLU A 14 -21.46 0.94 -4.23
CA GLU A 14 -21.20 0.55 -5.64
C GLU A 14 -19.72 0.55 -6.05
N ASN A 15 -18.80 1.18 -5.29
CA ASN A 15 -17.38 1.30 -5.64
C ASN A 15 -16.42 0.92 -4.49
N THR A 16 -16.94 0.43 -3.36
CA THR A 16 -16.15 0.19 -2.13
C THR A 16 -14.95 -0.75 -2.33
N PRO A 17 -15.09 -1.90 -3.01
CA PRO A 17 -13.97 -2.83 -3.17
C PRO A 17 -12.80 -2.18 -3.91
N HIS A 18 -13.08 -1.43 -4.97
CA HIS A 18 -12.08 -0.73 -5.78
C HIS A 18 -11.36 0.38 -5.02
N ILE A 19 -12.06 1.09 -4.12
CA ILE A 19 -11.47 2.16 -3.30
C ILE A 19 -10.55 1.57 -2.22
N ILE A 20 -10.96 0.45 -1.61
CA ILE A 20 -10.14 -0.25 -0.64
C ILE A 20 -8.87 -0.77 -1.30
N ASP A 21 -8.99 -1.45 -2.45
CA ASP A 21 -7.85 -1.95 -3.22
C ASP A 21 -6.87 -0.82 -3.60
N ALA A 22 -7.39 0.33 -4.07
CA ALA A 22 -6.58 1.49 -4.40
C ALA A 22 -5.85 2.09 -3.17
N THR A 23 -6.50 2.07 -2.01
CA THR A 23 -5.90 2.56 -0.76
C THR A 23 -4.76 1.62 -0.32
N VAL A 24 -4.95 0.32 -0.44
CA VAL A 24 -3.92 -0.70 -0.16
C VAL A 24 -2.73 -0.56 -1.11
N ASP A 25 -2.98 -0.39 -2.40
CA ASP A 25 -1.96 -0.14 -3.43
C ASP A 25 -1.16 1.14 -3.13
N PHE A 26 -1.85 2.23 -2.74
CA PHE A 26 -1.20 3.49 -2.37
C PHE A 26 -0.28 3.35 -1.15
N MET A 27 -0.73 2.62 -0.11
CA MET A 27 0.07 2.37 1.08
C MET A 27 1.32 1.54 0.75
N ALA A 28 1.16 0.48 -0.05
CA ALA A 28 2.27 -0.37 -0.48
C ALA A 28 3.29 0.39 -1.34
N SER A 29 2.81 1.15 -2.34
CA SER A 29 3.64 1.99 -3.21
C SER A 29 4.42 3.03 -2.40
N SER A 30 3.75 3.74 -1.48
CA SER A 30 4.37 4.78 -0.66
C SER A 30 5.47 4.24 0.25
N GLN A 31 5.33 3.01 0.75
CA GLN A 31 6.38 2.36 1.53
C GLN A 31 7.59 2.02 0.67
N ALA A 32 7.39 1.26 -0.42
CA ALA A 32 8.48 0.88 -1.32
C ALA A 32 9.20 2.10 -1.91
N PHE A 33 8.47 3.18 -2.20
CA PHE A 33 9.05 4.42 -2.71
C PHE A 33 9.91 5.14 -1.66
N ARG A 34 9.47 5.17 -0.39
CA ARG A 34 10.28 5.72 0.71
C ARG A 34 11.54 4.90 0.96
N GLU A 35 11.43 3.57 0.89
CA GLU A 35 12.59 2.66 0.97
C GLU A 35 13.60 2.97 -0.13
N TYR A 36 13.12 3.10 -1.37
CA TYR A 36 13.94 3.46 -2.52
C TYR A 36 14.63 4.83 -2.36
N LEU A 37 13.87 5.90 -2.08
CA LEU A 37 14.39 7.26 -1.97
C LEU A 37 15.46 7.39 -0.89
N LYS A 38 15.25 6.72 0.25
CA LYS A 38 16.15 6.79 1.40
C LYS A 38 17.21 5.68 1.41
N LYS A 39 17.23 4.80 0.39
CA LYS A 39 18.07 3.60 0.33
C LYS A 39 17.98 2.75 1.61
N LEU A 40 16.77 2.66 2.18
CA LEU A 40 16.53 1.89 3.40
C LEU A 40 16.44 0.40 3.05
N PRO A 41 16.79 -0.48 4.00
CA PRO A 41 16.46 -1.90 3.86
C PRO A 41 14.92 -2.09 3.79
N PRO A 42 14.45 -3.19 3.18
CA PRO A 42 13.04 -3.55 3.19
C PRO A 42 12.48 -3.65 4.62
N ASP A 43 11.40 -2.93 4.91
CA ASP A 43 10.66 -3.02 6.17
C ASP A 43 9.34 -3.78 5.95
N ASN A 44 9.12 -4.86 6.71
CA ASN A 44 7.91 -5.67 6.59
C ASN A 44 6.87 -5.33 7.67
N THR A 45 7.05 -4.22 8.38
CA THR A 45 6.08 -3.72 9.36
C THR A 45 4.76 -3.41 8.67
N ILE A 46 3.68 -4.01 9.16
CA ILE A 46 2.33 -3.79 8.65
C ILE A 46 1.80 -2.44 9.18
N PRO A 47 1.24 -1.58 8.31
CA PRO A 47 0.65 -0.33 8.76
C PRO A 47 -0.49 -0.58 9.76
N PRO A 48 -0.53 0.12 10.92
CA PRO A 48 -1.56 -0.10 11.94
C PRO A 48 -2.98 0.29 11.48
N ALA A 49 -3.08 1.03 10.38
CA ALA A 49 -4.36 1.40 9.76
C ALA A 49 -4.90 0.32 8.82
N LEU A 50 -4.12 -0.72 8.51
CA LEU A 50 -4.52 -1.82 7.63
C LEU A 50 -5.28 -2.88 8.44
N THR A 51 -6.43 -3.33 7.92
CA THR A 51 -7.17 -4.45 8.49
C THR A 51 -6.53 -5.78 8.08
N ASP A 52 -6.68 -6.81 8.92
CA ASP A 52 -6.09 -8.14 8.69
C ASP A 52 -6.48 -8.74 7.33
N GLU A 53 -7.70 -8.48 6.87
CA GLU A 53 -8.21 -8.93 5.56
C GLU A 53 -7.36 -8.42 4.38
N HIS A 54 -6.78 -7.22 4.49
CA HIS A 54 -6.04 -6.59 3.40
C HIS A 54 -4.52 -6.78 3.51
N VAL A 55 -4.03 -7.39 4.59
CA VAL A 55 -2.60 -7.70 4.77
C VAL A 55 -2.04 -8.52 3.60
N PRO A 56 -2.71 -9.59 3.10
CA PRO A 56 -2.18 -10.36 1.98
C PRO A 56 -2.04 -9.56 0.69
N LEU A 57 -3.01 -8.68 0.39
CA LEU A 57 -2.97 -7.81 -0.79
C LEU A 57 -1.83 -6.78 -0.66
N TYR A 58 -1.72 -6.16 0.50
CA TYR A 58 -0.66 -5.18 0.80
C TYR A 58 0.73 -5.78 0.61
N ILE A 59 0.99 -6.97 1.16
CA ILE A 59 2.30 -7.64 1.04
C ILE A 59 2.64 -7.91 -0.43
N ARG A 60 1.71 -8.47 -1.21
CA ARG A 60 1.92 -8.73 -2.64
C ARG A 60 2.26 -7.46 -3.42
N ARG A 61 1.56 -6.37 -3.12
CA ARG A 61 1.76 -5.07 -3.78
C ARG A 61 3.06 -4.41 -3.36
N LEU A 62 3.43 -4.54 -2.09
CA LEU A 62 4.69 -4.02 -1.57
C LEU A 62 5.88 -4.68 -2.26
N GLU A 63 5.86 -6.00 -2.42
CA GLU A 63 6.87 -6.75 -3.18
C GLU A 63 6.94 -6.30 -4.63
N TYR A 64 5.77 -6.15 -5.29
CA TYR A 64 5.69 -5.64 -6.66
C TYR A 64 6.36 -4.27 -6.81
N TYR A 65 6.06 -3.32 -5.93
CA TYR A 65 6.63 -1.97 -6.02
C TYR A 65 8.12 -1.93 -5.66
N ARG A 66 8.60 -2.79 -4.75
CA ARG A 66 10.05 -2.93 -4.48
C ARG A 66 10.83 -3.42 -5.71
N LEU A 67 10.24 -4.33 -6.48
CA LEU A 67 10.83 -4.77 -7.76
C LEU A 67 10.84 -3.64 -8.79
N LEU A 68 9.79 -2.82 -8.81
CA LEU A 68 9.66 -1.69 -9.72
C LEU A 68 10.67 -0.56 -9.40
N TYR A 69 10.85 -0.24 -8.12
CA TYR A 69 11.75 0.82 -7.65
C TYR A 69 13.20 0.34 -7.48
N ARG A 70 13.69 -0.60 -8.32
CA ARG A 70 15.11 -0.94 -8.31
C ARG A 70 15.93 0.23 -8.87
N PRO A 71 17.02 0.65 -8.20
CA PRO A 71 17.95 1.57 -8.82
C PRO A 71 18.46 0.92 -10.10
N LYS A 72 18.19 1.54 -11.26
CA LYS A 72 18.90 1.18 -12.49
C LYS A 72 20.37 1.40 -12.18
N GLN A 73 21.20 0.36 -12.34
CA GLN A 73 22.64 0.54 -12.31
C GLN A 73 22.93 1.68 -13.27
N THR A 74 23.42 2.79 -12.74
CA THR A 74 23.84 3.92 -13.57
C THR A 74 24.93 3.34 -14.45
N GLU A 75 24.65 3.17 -15.74
CA GLU A 75 25.69 2.86 -16.72
C GLU A 75 26.72 3.98 -16.55
N SER A 76 27.84 3.64 -15.91
CA SER A 76 28.98 4.54 -15.77
C SER A 76 29.55 4.67 -17.18
N TYR A 77 29.16 5.73 -17.88
CA TYR A 77 29.75 6.11 -19.16
C TYR A 77 31.14 6.70 -18.97
#